data_AF-A0A1F5ABE2-F1
#
_entry.id   AF-A0A1F5ABE2-F1
#
_cell.length_a   1.000
_cell.length_b   1.000
_cell.length_c   1.000
_cell.angle_alpha   90.00
_cell.angle_beta   90.00
_cell.angle_gamma   90.00
#
_symmetry.space_group_name_H-M   'P 1'
#
loop_
_entity.id
_entity.type
_entity.pdbx_description
1 polymer ?
#
loop_
_entity_poly.entity_id
_entity_poly.type
_entity_poly.pdbx_seq_one_letter_code
_entity_poly.pdbx_strand_id
1 'polypeptide(L)' 'MFDTIFAVLHLGGLLAALAYAVVSLVRGNVTRFVLILALLILYYIFILHPAVKKEIARRKSLKK' A
#
# COMPACT_ATOMS: atom_id res chain seq x y z
N MET A 1 -18.38 10.39 -2.83
CA MET A 1 -17.33 11.43 -2.62
C MET A 1 -16.34 11.01 -1.54
N PHE A 2 -16.81 10.50 -0.40
CA PHE A 2 -15.95 9.96 0.67
C PHE A 2 -15.00 8.86 0.18
N ASP A 3 -15.47 7.92 -0.66
CA ASP A 3 -14.64 6.83 -1.18
C ASP A 3 -13.45 7.32 -2.02
N THR A 4 -13.67 8.36 -2.83
CA THR A 4 -12.61 8.96 -3.67
C THR A 4 -11.59 9.71 -2.82
N ILE A 5 -12.07 10.49 -1.85
CA ILE A 5 -11.20 11.25 -0.93
C ILE A 5 -10.38 10.29 -0.08
N PHE A 6 -11.02 9.25 0.48
CA PHE A 6 -10.34 8.20 1.22
C PHE A 6 -9.29 7.52 0.35
N ALA A 7 -9.61 7.13 -0.89
CA ALA A 7 -8.64 6.50 -1.79
C ALA A 7 -7.41 7.39 -2.06
N VAL A 8 -7.61 8.69 -2.28
CA VAL A 8 -6.50 9.64 -2.53
C VAL A 8 -5.65 9.84 -1.27
N LEU A 9 -6.28 10.08 -0.12
CA LEU A 9 -5.56 10.24 1.14
C LEU A 9 -4.81 8.96 1.52
N HIS A 10 -5.43 7.81 1.30
CA HIS A 10 -4.85 6.52 1.63
C HIS A 10 -3.66 6.21 0.72
N LEU A 11 -3.78 6.46 -0.59
CA LEU A 11 -2.66 6.34 -1.53
C LEU A 11 -1.53 7.32 -1.19
N GLY A 12 -1.86 8.59 -0.90
CA GLY A 12 -0.90 9.60 -0.48
C GLY A 12 -0.17 9.20 0.80
N GLY A 13 -0.88 8.65 1.79
CA GLY A 13 -0.31 8.13 3.03
C GLY A 13 0.64 6.95 2.80
N LEU A 14 0.28 6.02 1.92
CA LEU A 14 1.15 4.90 1.55
C LEU A 14 2.44 5.38 0.87
N LEU A 15 2.33 6.34 -0.05
CA LEU A 15 3.50 6.93 -0.72
C LEU A 15 4.39 7.70 0.25
N ALA A 16 3.80 8.48 1.15
CA ALA A 16 4.54 9.20 2.19
C ALA A 16 5.27 8.23 3.15
N ALA A 17 4.61 7.15 3.57
CA ALA A 17 5.22 6.12 4.40
C ALA A 17 6.39 5.42 3.68
N LEU A 18 6.22 5.10 2.40
CA LEU A 18 7.28 4.52 1.58
C LEU A 18 8.48 5.48 1.43
N ALA A 19 8.22 6.75 1.11
CA ALA A 19 9.25 7.78 1.04
C ALA A 19 9.99 7.95 2.37
N TYR A 20 9.26 7.95 3.48
CA TYR A 20 9.84 8.04 4.81
C TYR A 20 10.70 6.81 5.17
N ALA A 21 10.31 5.62 4.71
CA ALA A 21 11.13 4.42 4.84
C ALA A 21 12.48 4.63 4.11
N VAL A 22 12.44 5.07 2.85
CA VAL A 22 13.64 5.34 2.05
C VAL A 22 14.52 6.41 2.69
N VAL A 23 13.93 7.51 3.18
CA VAL A 23 14.67 8.55 3.92
C VAL A 23 15.33 7.98 5.19
N SER A 24 14.66 7.09 5.90
CA SER A 24 15.23 6.42 7.08
C SER A 24 16.44 5.56 6.72
N LEU A 25 16.39 4.88 5.58
CA LEU A 25 17.52 4.11 5.05
C LEU A 25 18.70 5.01 4.68
N VAL A 26 18.45 6.12 3.98
CA VAL A 26 19.48 7.11 3.61
C VAL A 26 20.15 7.73 4.85
N ARG A 27 19.41 7.89 5.95
CA ARG A 27 19.94 8.35 7.24
C ARG A 27 20.66 7.26 8.05
N GLY A 28 20.85 6.07 7.49
CA GLY A 28 21.52 4.94 8.14
C GLY A 28 20.66 4.18 9.16
N ASN A 29 19.38 4.53 9.33
CA ASN A 29 18.48 3.83 10.24
C ASN A 29 17.81 2.64 9.55
N VAL A 30 18.60 1.59 9.38
CA VAL A 30 18.18 0.35 8.70
C VAL A 30 17.03 -0.33 9.44
N THR A 31 17.06 -0.38 10.78
CA THR A 31 16.01 -1.01 11.59
C THR A 31 14.64 -0.36 11.34
N ARG A 32 14.58 0.98 11.34
CA ARG A 32 13.33 1.70 11.08
C ARG A 32 12.85 1.47 9.64
N PHE A 33 13.76 1.48 8.66
CA PHE A 33 13.41 1.15 7.28
C PHE A 33 12.77 -0.24 7.16
N VAL A 34 13.43 -1.27 7.69
CA VAL A 34 12.95 -2.66 7.63
C VAL A 34 11.59 -2.79 8.32
N LEU A 35 11.41 -2.13 9.48
CA LEU A 35 10.15 -2.17 10.20
C LEU A 35 9.01 -1.52 9.42
N ILE A 36 9.23 -0.33 8.83
CA ILE A 36 8.21 0.33 8.00
C ILE A 36 7.90 -0.52 6.77
N LEU A 37 8.92 -1.07 6.12
CA LEU A 37 8.76 -1.90 4.94
C LEU A 37 7.97 -3.18 5.24
N ALA A 38 8.27 -3.85 6.35
CA ALA A 38 7.55 -5.04 6.79
C ALA A 38 6.07 -4.74 7.07
N LEU A 39 5.78 -3.61 7.73
CA LEU A 39 4.40 -3.18 7.96
C LEU A 39 3.65 -2.86 6.65
N LEU A 40 4.31 -2.22 5.68
CA LEU A 40 3.71 -1.96 4.37
C LEU A 40 3.42 -3.25 3.59
N ILE A 41 4.32 -4.24 3.66
CA ILE A 41 4.12 -5.55 3.04
C ILE A 41 2.95 -6.29 3.69
N LEU A 42 2.91 -6.33 5.04
CA LEU A 42 1.80 -6.93 5.76
C LEU A 42 0.48 -6.25 5.40
N TYR A 43 0.47 -4.92 5.41
CA TYR A 43 -0.70 -4.14 4.99
C TYR A 43 -1.16 -4.51 3.57
N TYR A 44 -0.23 -4.62 2.62
CA TYR A 44 -0.55 -5.04 1.25
C TYR A 44 -1.20 -6.43 1.22
N ILE A 45 -0.63 -7.42 1.92
CA ILE A 45 -1.10 -8.81 1.90
C ILE A 45 -2.49 -8.93 2.53
N PHE A 46 -2.71 -8.31 3.69
CA PHE A 46 -3.95 -8.48 4.44
C PHE A 46 -5.10 -7.60 3.93
N ILE A 47 -4.81 -6.38 3.48
CA ILE A 47 -5.85 -5.41 3.12
C ILE A 47 -5.99 -5.29 1.62
N LEU A 48 -4.89 -5.03 0.90
CA LEU A 48 -4.97 -4.63 -0.51
C LEU A 48 -5.11 -5.83 -1.46
N HIS A 49 -4.34 -6.89 -1.23
CA HIS A 49 -4.30 -8.08 -2.07
C HIS A 49 -5.67 -8.76 -2.26
N PRO A 50 -6.51 -8.98 -1.23
CA PRO A 50 -7.83 -9.58 -1.44
C PRO A 50 -8.76 -8.69 -2.27
N ALA A 51 -8.73 -7.37 -2.04
CA ALA A 51 -9.54 -6.41 -2.79
C ALA A 51 -9.14 -6.38 -4.27
N VAL A 52 -7.83 -6.34 -4.55
CA VAL A 52 -7.29 -6.39 -5.92
C VAL A 52 -7.68 -7.69 -6.61
N LYS A 53 -7.53 -8.84 -5.94
CA LYS A 53 -7.91 -10.15 -6.51
C LYS A 53 -9.40 -10.23 -6.85
N LYS A 54 -10.27 -9.66 -6.00
CA LYS A 54 -11.71 -9.58 -6.24
C LYS A 54 -12.03 -8.72 -7.47
N GLU A 55 -11.38 -7.57 -7.61
CA GLU A 55 -11.57 -6.69 -8.76
C GLU A 55 -11.04 -7.32 -10.06
N ILE A 56 -9.90 -8.01 -10.03
CA ILE A 56 -9.38 -8.77 -11.17
C ILE A 56 -10.37 -9.85 -11.60
N ALA A 57 -10.91 -10.63 -10.65
CA ALA A 57 -11.90 -11.67 -10.94
C ALA A 57 -13.18 -11.09 -11.57
N ARG A 58 -13.68 -9.96 -11.04
CA ARG A 58 -14.84 -9.24 -11.59
C ARG A 58 -14.59 -8.77 -13.03
N ARG A 59 -13.43 -8.17 -13.30
CA ARG A 59 -13.07 -7.74 -14.66
C ARG A 59 -12.94 -8.93 -15.62
N LYS A 60 -12.46 -10.08 -15.14
CA LYS A 60 -12.35 -11.31 -15.92
C LYS A 60 -13.72 -11.91 -16.25
N SER A 61 -14.68 -11.86 -15.33
CA SER A 61 -16.06 -12.32 -15.59
C SER A 61 -16.84 -11.42 -16.54
N LEU A 62 -16.53 -10.12 -16.59
CA LEU A 62 -17.16 -9.16 -17.51
C LEU A 62 -16.63 -9.23 -18.96
N LYS A 63 -15.50 -9.89 -19.18
CA LYS A 63 -14.91 -10.10 -20.52
C LYS A 63 -15.30 -11.44 -21.14
N LYS A 64 -16.05 -12.28 -20.42
CA LYS A 64 -16.53 -13.58 -20.88
C LYS A 64 -17.99 -13.47 -21.25
#